data_AF-A0A536XRC9-F1
#
_entry.id   AF-A0A536XRC9-F1
#
_cell.length_a   1.000
_cell.length_b   1.000
_cell.length_c   1.000
_cell.angle_alpha   90.00
_cell.angle_beta   90.00
_cell.angle_gamma   90.00
#
_symmetry.space_group_name_H-M   'P 1'
#
loop_
_entity.id
_entity.type
_entity.pdbx_description
1 polymer ?
#
loop_
_entity_poly.entity_id
_entity_poly.type
_entity_poly.pdbx_seq_one_letter_code
_entity_poly.pdbx_strand_id
1 'polypeptide(L)'
;MNTIRFVLTAFLASTLAVAPAFAQTKADLEEAMSYDGLKRIEVKGLDLAFARPGATLAAYKKVLVEPVEVAFHKDWDPTRTGSRLKLSATERENIRSGVAKIVHEEFVKVLQAKSNYKVVSEAGPDVLRVKPKILNLFVNAPDAGSVGRSQTYTVSAGEMTLFMELYDSETGAVLARVVDRARRATPSL
;
A
#
# COMPACT_ATOMS: atom_id res chain seq x y z
N MET A 1 56.08 -5.00 50.72
CA MET A 1 56.62 -5.62 49.49
C MET A 1 55.45 -6.07 48.63
N ASN A 2 55.43 -5.61 47.38
CA ASN A 2 54.46 -5.92 46.30
C ASN A 2 54.18 -7.44 46.20
N THR A 3 52.99 -7.90 45.82
CA THR A 3 52.50 -7.81 44.42
C THR A 3 51.03 -8.24 44.30
N ILE A 4 50.35 -7.56 43.38
CA ILE A 4 48.98 -7.71 42.89
C ILE A 4 48.87 -8.94 41.97
N ARG A 5 47.69 -9.60 41.87
CA ARG A 5 46.88 -9.74 40.62
C ARG A 5 45.67 -10.71 40.75
N PHE A 6 44.48 -10.13 40.49
CA PHE A 6 43.27 -10.58 39.73
C PHE A 6 42.75 -12.02 39.92
N VAL A 7 41.43 -12.27 40.06
CA VAL A 7 40.41 -12.06 39.02
C VAL A 7 39.03 -11.69 39.61
N LEU A 8 38.44 -10.66 39.02
CA LEU A 8 37.09 -10.14 39.24
C LEU A 8 36.09 -11.00 38.42
N THR A 9 35.14 -11.66 39.07
CA THR A 9 34.03 -12.34 38.37
C THR A 9 32.81 -11.41 38.39
N ALA A 10 32.58 -10.72 37.27
CA ALA A 10 31.38 -9.90 37.06
C ALA A 10 30.27 -10.77 36.46
N PHE A 11 29.20 -11.00 37.23
CA PHE A 11 27.95 -11.58 36.73
C PHE A 11 27.12 -10.47 36.08
N LEU A 12 27.19 -10.35 34.75
CA LEU A 12 26.33 -9.47 33.97
C LEU A 12 25.10 -10.27 33.52
N ALA A 13 24.00 -10.13 34.25
CA ALA A 13 22.71 -10.66 33.83
C ALA A 13 22.13 -9.77 32.72
N SER A 14 22.41 -10.12 31.46
CA SER A 14 21.72 -9.53 30.31
C SER A 14 20.31 -10.09 30.20
N THR A 15 19.32 -9.36 30.73
CA THR A 15 17.92 -9.56 30.35
C THR A 15 17.74 -9.11 28.91
N LEU A 16 17.66 -10.08 27.99
CA LEU A 16 17.26 -9.86 26.61
C LEU A 16 15.77 -9.48 26.63
N ALA A 17 15.48 -8.18 26.60
CA ALA A 17 14.13 -7.70 26.36
C ALA A 17 13.74 -8.07 24.92
N VAL A 18 12.95 -9.14 24.77
CA VAL A 18 12.27 -9.46 23.52
C VAL A 18 11.29 -8.32 23.26
N ALA A 19 11.65 -7.40 22.37
CA ALA A 19 10.70 -6.41 21.88
C ALA A 19 9.55 -7.15 21.19
N PRO A 20 8.27 -6.87 21.54
CA PRO A 20 7.16 -7.44 20.80
C PRO A 20 7.25 -6.93 19.36
N ALA A 21 7.19 -7.85 18.39
CA ALA A 21 7.06 -7.50 16.99
C ALA A 21 5.84 -6.57 16.85
N PHE A 22 6.06 -5.34 16.38
CA PHE A 22 5.02 -4.34 16.17
C PHE A 22 3.96 -4.90 15.21
N ALA A 23 2.88 -5.45 15.76
CA ALA A 23 1.61 -5.48 15.06
C ALA A 23 1.15 -4.02 14.98
N GLN A 24 1.22 -3.39 13.80
CA GLN A 24 0.66 -2.05 13.60
C GLN A 24 -0.79 -2.05 14.09
N THR A 25 -1.03 -1.40 15.21
CA THR A 25 -2.37 -1.24 15.76
C THR A 25 -3.15 -0.26 14.90
N LYS A 26 -4.47 -0.25 15.04
CA LYS A 26 -5.32 0.78 14.41
C LYS A 26 -4.86 2.19 14.80
N ALA A 27 -4.40 2.38 16.03
CA ALA A 27 -3.88 3.66 16.52
C ALA A 27 -2.61 4.08 15.77
N ASP A 28 -1.66 3.17 15.56
CA ASP A 28 -0.41 3.46 14.82
C ASP A 28 -0.70 3.89 13.37
N LEU A 29 -1.69 3.24 12.73
CA LEU A 29 -2.13 3.62 11.39
C LEU A 29 -2.79 5.00 11.38
N GLU A 30 -3.67 5.29 12.33
CA GLU A 30 -4.32 6.60 12.44
C GLU A 30 -3.31 7.73 12.71
N GLU A 31 -2.30 7.48 13.55
CA GLU A 31 -1.20 8.42 13.82
C GLU A 31 -0.36 8.66 12.56
N ALA A 32 0.07 7.60 11.89
CA ALA A 32 0.82 7.71 10.64
C ALA A 32 0.05 8.47 9.55
N MET A 33 -1.27 8.26 9.46
CA MET A 33 -2.11 8.96 8.49
C MET A 33 -2.37 10.43 8.85
N SER A 34 -2.36 10.77 10.13
CA SER A 34 -2.59 12.14 10.64
C SER A 34 -1.37 13.06 10.55
N TYR A 35 -0.19 12.51 10.22
CA TYR A 35 1.02 13.29 9.97
C TYR A 35 0.77 14.40 8.93
N ASP A 36 1.56 15.49 8.95
CA ASP A 36 1.37 16.71 8.13
C ASP A 36 0.12 17.54 8.44
N GLY A 37 -0.50 17.31 9.61
CA GLY A 37 -1.65 18.07 10.10
C GLY A 37 -2.97 17.65 9.47
N LEU A 38 -3.05 16.45 8.92
CA LEU A 38 -4.30 15.89 8.39
C LEU A 38 -5.20 15.45 9.55
N LYS A 39 -6.52 15.61 9.36
CA LYS A 39 -7.52 15.14 10.32
C LYS A 39 -8.40 14.10 9.69
N ARG A 40 -8.80 13.12 10.49
CA ARG A 40 -9.74 12.09 10.06
C ARG A 40 -11.06 12.73 9.62
N ILE A 41 -11.57 12.26 8.48
CA ILE A 41 -12.90 12.57 7.97
C ILE A 41 -13.61 11.27 7.61
N GLU A 42 -14.94 11.31 7.54
CA GLU A 42 -15.73 10.19 7.06
C GLU A 42 -16.10 10.40 5.59
N VAL A 43 -15.79 9.41 4.77
CA VAL A 43 -16.16 9.39 3.35
C VAL A 43 -16.83 8.06 3.06
N LYS A 44 -18.07 8.11 2.57
CA LYS A 44 -18.84 6.90 2.27
C LYS A 44 -18.09 6.03 1.26
N GLY A 45 -17.90 4.76 1.62
CA GLY A 45 -17.25 3.77 0.75
C GLY A 45 -15.73 3.72 0.85
N LEU A 46 -15.12 4.47 1.77
CA LEU A 46 -13.69 4.36 2.10
C LEU A 46 -13.53 3.89 3.54
N ASP A 47 -12.54 3.01 3.80
CA ASP A 47 -12.25 2.54 5.15
C ASP A 47 -11.68 3.66 6.04
N LEU A 48 -10.71 4.41 5.53
CA LEU A 48 -10.09 5.55 6.22
C LEU A 48 -9.83 6.69 5.25
N ALA A 49 -10.15 7.90 5.68
CA ALA A 49 -9.82 9.14 4.97
C ALA A 49 -9.36 10.20 5.96
N PHE A 50 -8.30 10.91 5.60
CA PHE A 50 -7.72 12.01 6.35
C PHE A 50 -7.52 13.18 5.40
N ALA A 51 -7.91 14.38 5.81
CA ALA A 51 -7.83 15.57 4.98
C ALA A 51 -7.25 16.75 5.75
N ARG A 52 -6.57 17.63 5.04
CA ARG A 52 -6.07 18.90 5.57
C ARG A 52 -7.28 19.79 5.92
N PRO A 53 -7.37 20.32 7.15
CA PRO A 53 -8.47 21.19 7.53
C PRO A 53 -8.62 22.38 6.58
N GLY A 54 -9.84 22.63 6.09
CA GLY A 54 -10.15 23.72 5.17
C GLY A 54 -9.74 23.50 3.71
N ALA A 55 -9.02 22.41 3.39
CA ALA A 55 -8.73 22.08 1.99
C ALA A 55 -9.98 21.61 1.26
N THR A 56 -10.10 21.97 -0.01
CA THR A 56 -11.18 21.51 -0.90
C THR A 56 -10.60 20.97 -2.20
N LEU A 57 -11.15 19.84 -2.67
CA LEU A 57 -10.76 19.27 -3.96
C LEU A 57 -11.49 19.93 -5.14
N ALA A 58 -12.48 20.79 -4.88
CA ALA A 58 -13.28 21.46 -5.91
C ALA A 58 -12.50 22.52 -6.69
N ALA A 59 -11.38 23.01 -6.14
CA ALA A 59 -10.50 23.98 -6.80
C ALA A 59 -9.69 23.36 -7.96
N TYR A 60 -9.54 22.04 -7.97
CA TYR A 60 -8.79 21.33 -9.00
C TYR A 60 -9.69 21.02 -10.19
N LYS A 61 -9.14 21.16 -11.40
CA LYS A 61 -9.83 20.84 -12.67
C LYS A 61 -9.10 19.78 -13.46
N LYS A 62 -7.82 19.60 -13.17
CA LYS A 62 -6.96 18.61 -13.77
C LYS A 62 -6.52 17.60 -12.73
N VAL A 63 -6.19 16.40 -13.19
CA VAL A 63 -5.63 15.35 -12.34
C VAL A 63 -4.39 14.76 -13.00
N LEU A 64 -3.30 14.70 -12.24
CA LEU A 64 -2.08 13.97 -12.58
C LEU A 64 -2.07 12.70 -11.74
N VAL A 65 -2.23 11.55 -12.39
CA VAL A 65 -2.15 10.25 -11.71
C VAL A 65 -0.73 9.72 -11.89
N GLU A 66 0.01 9.58 -10.79
CA GLU A 66 1.35 8.98 -10.84
C GLU A 66 1.28 7.47 -11.12
N PRO A 67 2.39 6.86 -11.59
CA PRO A 67 2.49 5.40 -11.69
C PRO A 67 2.15 4.73 -10.36
N VAL A 68 1.39 3.63 -10.44
CA VAL A 68 0.98 2.88 -9.24
C VAL A 68 2.17 2.08 -8.72
N GLU A 69 2.56 2.34 -7.47
CA GLU A 69 3.53 1.49 -6.77
C GLU A 69 2.83 0.25 -6.20
N VAL A 70 3.46 -0.92 -6.28
CA VAL A 70 2.88 -2.17 -5.78
C VAL A 70 3.86 -2.89 -4.86
N ALA A 71 3.41 -3.12 -3.63
CA ALA A 71 4.10 -3.90 -2.62
C ALA A 71 3.34 -5.18 -2.31
N PHE A 72 4.03 -6.32 -2.43
CA PHE A 72 3.52 -7.61 -2.00
C PHE A 72 3.40 -7.66 -0.48
N HIS A 73 2.45 -8.47 0.01
CA HIS A 73 2.35 -8.75 1.43
C HIS A 73 3.66 -9.36 1.95
N LYS A 74 4.10 -8.97 3.15
CA LYS A 74 5.37 -9.42 3.74
C LYS A 74 5.48 -10.94 3.89
N ASP A 75 4.34 -11.61 4.09
CA ASP A 75 4.26 -13.06 4.26
C ASP A 75 3.96 -13.80 2.95
N TRP A 76 3.90 -13.09 1.81
CA TRP A 76 3.75 -13.71 0.50
C TRP A 76 5.10 -14.22 0.00
N ASP A 77 5.36 -15.50 0.27
CA ASP A 77 6.56 -16.19 -0.19
C ASP A 77 6.21 -17.30 -1.22
N PRO A 78 6.19 -16.96 -2.52
CA PRO A 78 5.97 -17.94 -3.59
C PRO A 78 7.15 -18.92 -3.74
N THR A 79 8.33 -18.61 -3.20
CA THR A 79 9.55 -19.42 -3.36
C THR A 79 9.73 -20.48 -2.29
N ARG A 80 8.98 -20.41 -1.20
CA ARG A 80 9.03 -21.35 -0.07
C ARG A 80 8.83 -22.81 -0.52
N THR A 81 9.58 -23.72 0.09
CA THR A 81 9.38 -25.17 -0.05
C THR A 81 7.92 -25.55 0.25
N GLY A 82 7.29 -26.29 -0.66
CA GLY A 82 5.86 -26.65 -0.57
C GLY A 82 4.89 -25.62 -1.14
N SER A 83 5.36 -24.48 -1.64
CA SER A 83 4.51 -23.51 -2.36
C SER A 83 3.93 -24.11 -3.64
N ARG A 84 2.63 -23.86 -3.86
CA ARG A 84 1.93 -24.14 -5.13
C ARG A 84 2.20 -23.08 -6.20
N LEU A 85 2.83 -21.97 -5.81
CA LEU A 85 3.10 -20.77 -6.58
C LEU A 85 4.61 -20.60 -6.82
N LYS A 86 5.32 -21.63 -7.29
CA LYS A 86 6.77 -21.48 -7.54
C LYS A 86 7.02 -20.50 -8.69
N LEU A 87 7.16 -19.22 -8.35
CA LEU A 87 7.33 -18.12 -9.29
C LEU A 87 8.78 -17.63 -9.28
N SER A 88 9.33 -17.44 -10.47
CA SER A 88 10.61 -16.77 -10.70
C SER A 88 10.57 -15.29 -10.30
N ALA A 89 11.74 -14.63 -10.25
CA ALA A 89 11.80 -13.18 -10.07
C ALA A 89 11.07 -12.42 -11.19
N THR A 90 11.25 -12.87 -12.44
CA THR A 90 10.60 -12.26 -13.61
C THR A 90 9.08 -12.38 -13.56
N GLU A 91 8.54 -13.55 -13.18
CA GLU A 91 7.08 -13.71 -13.06
C GLU A 91 6.49 -12.84 -11.96
N ARG A 92 7.18 -12.68 -10.83
CA ARG A 92 6.77 -11.76 -9.76
C ARG A 92 6.77 -10.31 -10.22
N GLU A 93 7.74 -9.91 -11.04
CA GLU A 93 7.77 -8.58 -11.62
C GLU A 93 6.65 -8.36 -12.64
N ASN A 94 6.37 -9.36 -13.48
CA ASN A 94 5.25 -9.32 -14.42
C ASN A 94 3.90 -9.17 -13.70
N ILE A 95 3.73 -9.84 -12.57
CA ILE A 95 2.54 -9.67 -11.72
C ILE A 95 2.49 -8.26 -11.15
N ARG A 96 3.61 -7.77 -10.58
CA ARG A 96 3.69 -6.43 -9.98
C ARG A 96 3.30 -5.34 -11.00
N SER A 97 3.98 -5.34 -12.15
CA SER A 97 3.75 -4.38 -13.22
C SER A 97 2.36 -4.53 -13.86
N GLY A 98 1.86 -5.77 -14.01
CA GLY A 98 0.51 -6.03 -14.48
C GLY A 98 -0.57 -5.44 -13.57
N VAL A 99 -0.47 -5.65 -12.26
CA VAL A 99 -1.39 -5.07 -11.28
C VAL A 99 -1.30 -3.54 -11.28
N ALA A 100 -0.08 -2.98 -11.28
CA ALA A 100 0.13 -1.54 -11.35
C ALA A 100 -0.59 -0.92 -12.55
N LYS A 101 -0.43 -1.53 -13.73
CA LYS A 101 -1.05 -1.08 -14.97
C LYS A 101 -2.58 -1.14 -14.89
N ILE A 102 -3.15 -2.26 -14.47
CA ILE A 102 -4.61 -2.44 -14.39
C ILE A 102 -5.23 -1.43 -13.42
N VAL A 103 -4.62 -1.25 -12.24
CA VAL A 103 -5.12 -0.28 -11.25
C VAL A 103 -5.05 1.14 -11.79
N HIS A 104 -3.95 1.51 -12.46
CA HIS A 104 -3.81 2.84 -13.05
C HIS A 104 -4.89 3.08 -14.12
N GLU A 105 -5.08 2.13 -15.05
CA GLU A 105 -6.06 2.22 -16.12
C GLU A 105 -7.50 2.34 -15.59
N GLU A 106 -7.88 1.49 -14.62
CA GLU A 106 -9.22 1.56 -14.03
C GLU A 106 -9.41 2.83 -13.20
N PHE A 107 -8.37 3.34 -12.52
CA PHE A 107 -8.46 4.60 -11.78
C PHE A 107 -8.70 5.79 -12.73
N VAL A 108 -7.91 5.88 -13.80
CA VAL A 108 -8.07 6.91 -14.84
C VAL A 108 -9.46 6.83 -15.48
N LYS A 109 -9.92 5.63 -15.81
CA LYS A 109 -11.25 5.40 -16.39
C LYS A 109 -12.37 5.80 -15.44
N VAL A 110 -12.27 5.48 -14.15
CA VAL A 110 -13.26 5.89 -13.14
C VAL A 110 -13.28 7.41 -12.98
N LEU A 111 -12.11 8.07 -12.95
CA LEU A 111 -12.03 9.53 -12.90
C LEU A 111 -12.72 10.16 -14.12
N GLN A 112 -12.40 9.69 -15.33
CA GLN A 112 -13.01 10.20 -16.56
C GLN A 112 -14.53 9.94 -16.62
N ALA A 113 -15.02 8.85 -16.03
CA ALA A 113 -16.43 8.50 -16.06
C ALA A 113 -17.27 9.16 -14.96
N LYS A 114 -16.66 9.46 -13.80
CA LYS A 114 -17.39 9.91 -12.59
C LYS A 114 -17.04 11.33 -12.14
N SER A 115 -16.06 11.98 -12.75
CA SER A 115 -15.70 13.35 -12.44
C SER A 115 -15.44 14.17 -13.71
N ASN A 116 -15.32 15.48 -13.52
CA ASN A 116 -15.00 16.41 -14.60
C ASN A 116 -13.49 16.71 -14.66
N TYR A 117 -12.65 15.88 -14.03
CA TYR A 117 -11.20 16.09 -14.04
C TYR A 117 -10.62 15.79 -15.42
N LYS A 118 -9.87 16.74 -15.99
CA LYS A 118 -9.04 16.48 -17.16
C LYS A 118 -7.75 15.79 -16.72
N VAL A 119 -7.50 14.58 -17.22
CA VAL A 119 -6.25 13.87 -16.94
C VAL A 119 -5.10 14.54 -17.69
N VAL A 120 -3.99 14.81 -16.99
CA VAL A 120 -2.79 15.45 -17.53
C VAL A 120 -1.53 14.70 -17.08
N SER A 121 -0.41 14.96 -17.76
CA SER A 121 0.89 14.32 -17.51
C SER A 121 1.87 15.18 -16.72
N GLU A 122 1.55 16.44 -16.43
CA GLU A 122 2.45 17.41 -15.80
C GLU A 122 1.76 18.17 -14.66
N ALA A 123 2.56 18.59 -13.69
CA ALA A 123 2.12 19.46 -12.59
C ALA A 123 1.83 20.87 -13.11
N GLY A 124 1.02 21.62 -12.36
CA GLY A 124 0.71 23.01 -12.65
C GLY A 124 -0.56 23.51 -11.97
N PRO A 125 -1.02 24.71 -12.35
CA PRO A 125 -2.21 25.32 -11.77
C PRO A 125 -3.41 24.40 -11.84
N ASP A 126 -4.19 24.33 -10.76
CA ASP A 126 -5.41 23.52 -10.60
C ASP A 126 -5.26 22.02 -10.91
N VAL A 127 -4.04 21.48 -10.87
CA VAL A 127 -3.76 20.05 -11.00
C VAL A 127 -3.69 19.38 -9.62
N LEU A 128 -4.59 18.43 -9.40
CA LEU A 128 -4.56 17.49 -8.28
C LEU A 128 -3.59 16.35 -8.63
N ARG A 129 -2.51 16.20 -7.86
CA ARG A 129 -1.57 15.10 -8.05
C ARG A 129 -1.94 13.95 -7.12
N VAL A 130 -2.20 12.78 -7.71
CA VAL A 130 -2.58 11.57 -7.00
C VAL A 130 -1.44 10.57 -7.04
N LYS A 131 -1.03 10.07 -5.87
CA LYS A 131 -0.01 9.03 -5.71
C LYS A 131 -0.64 7.74 -5.23
N PRO A 132 -1.10 6.85 -6.13
CA PRO A 132 -1.69 5.58 -5.74
C PRO A 132 -0.64 4.52 -5.43
N LYS A 133 -0.91 3.73 -4.40
CA LYS A 133 -0.11 2.58 -4.01
C LYS A 133 -1.01 1.39 -3.70
N ILE A 134 -0.60 0.22 -4.15
CA ILE A 134 -1.14 -1.05 -3.71
C ILE A 134 -0.20 -1.63 -2.66
N LEU A 135 -0.71 -1.78 -1.45
CA LEU A 135 -0.01 -2.39 -0.34
C LEU A 135 -0.62 -3.77 -0.05
N ASN A 136 0.18 -4.62 0.59
CA ASN A 136 -0.27 -5.93 1.07
C ASN A 136 -0.87 -6.81 -0.03
N LEU A 137 -0.38 -6.70 -1.27
CA LEU A 137 -0.88 -7.52 -2.36
C LEU A 137 -0.57 -9.00 -2.07
N PHE A 138 -1.62 -9.81 -1.94
CA PHE A 138 -1.52 -11.25 -1.81
C PHE A 138 -2.11 -11.93 -3.04
N VAL A 139 -1.26 -12.64 -3.79
CA VAL A 139 -1.67 -13.33 -5.02
C VAL A 139 -1.79 -14.82 -4.75
N ASN A 140 -2.96 -15.39 -5.05
CA ASN A 140 -3.22 -16.82 -4.95
C ASN A 140 -2.88 -17.55 -6.25
N ALA A 141 -2.59 -18.85 -6.18
CA ALA A 141 -2.47 -19.67 -7.38
C ALA A 141 -3.81 -19.74 -8.11
N PRO A 142 -3.83 -19.67 -9.45
CA PRO A 142 -5.00 -20.16 -10.17
C PRO A 142 -5.20 -21.65 -9.84
N ASP A 143 -6.45 -22.07 -9.65
CA ASP A 143 -6.75 -23.49 -9.57
C ASP A 143 -6.27 -24.18 -10.85
N ALA A 144 -5.55 -25.28 -10.70
CA ALA A 144 -4.94 -26.03 -11.79
C ALA A 144 -6.03 -26.75 -12.60
N GLY A 145 -6.74 -26.00 -13.44
CA GLY A 145 -7.88 -26.46 -14.23
C GLY A 145 -7.85 -25.95 -15.66
N SER A 146 -6.70 -25.95 -16.34
CA SER A 146 -6.63 -26.03 -17.80
C SER A 146 -5.20 -26.34 -18.28
N VAL A 147 -5.08 -27.45 -19.01
CA VAL A 147 -3.90 -27.84 -19.78
C VAL A 147 -3.97 -27.10 -21.13
N GLY A 148 -2.90 -26.41 -21.54
CA GLY A 148 -2.82 -25.63 -22.79
C GLY A 148 -2.46 -24.13 -22.63
N ARG A 149 -1.75 -23.79 -21.54
CA ARG A 149 -1.70 -22.49 -20.85
C ARG A 149 -1.24 -21.26 -21.68
N SER A 150 -2.18 -20.44 -22.12
CA SER A 150 -2.06 -19.00 -21.85
C SER A 150 -2.31 -18.84 -20.36
N GLN A 151 -1.27 -18.60 -19.56
CA GLN A 151 -1.46 -18.30 -18.14
C GLN A 151 -2.05 -16.90 -18.03
N THR A 152 -3.35 -16.78 -18.25
CA THR A 152 -4.11 -15.67 -17.68
C THR A 152 -4.04 -15.91 -16.18
N TYR A 153 -3.06 -15.27 -15.53
CA TYR A 153 -3.04 -15.18 -14.09
C TYR A 153 -4.31 -14.43 -13.71
N THR A 154 -5.39 -15.15 -13.38
CA THR A 154 -6.50 -14.56 -12.66
C THR A 154 -5.94 -14.20 -11.31
N VAL A 155 -5.46 -12.97 -11.19
CA VAL A 155 -5.10 -12.37 -9.91
C VAL A 155 -6.42 -12.22 -9.16
N SER A 156 -6.90 -13.30 -8.56
CA SER A 156 -7.77 -13.18 -7.39
C SER A 156 -6.84 -12.61 -6.33
N ALA A 157 -6.74 -11.29 -6.29
CA ALA A 157 -6.07 -10.57 -5.22
C ALA A 157 -6.84 -10.97 -3.96
N GLY A 158 -6.29 -11.91 -3.20
CA GLY A 158 -6.96 -12.45 -2.01
C GLY A 158 -7.20 -11.33 -1.02
N GLU A 159 -6.16 -10.50 -0.85
CA GLU A 159 -6.15 -9.30 -0.03
C GLU A 159 -5.34 -8.21 -0.75
N MET A 160 -5.86 -6.99 -0.73
CA MET A 160 -5.22 -5.82 -1.33
C MET A 160 -5.62 -4.57 -0.56
N THR A 161 -4.66 -3.69 -0.26
CA THR A 161 -4.94 -2.38 0.33
C THR A 161 -4.58 -1.30 -0.67
N LEU A 162 -5.57 -0.52 -1.12
CA LEU A 162 -5.33 0.72 -1.85
C LEU A 162 -4.97 1.82 -0.83
N PHE A 163 -3.82 2.44 -1.02
CA PHE A 163 -3.43 3.66 -0.33
C PHE A 163 -3.24 4.76 -1.36
N MET A 164 -3.73 5.96 -1.08
CA MET A 164 -3.56 7.11 -1.96
C MET A 164 -3.20 8.36 -1.16
N GLU A 165 -2.25 9.12 -1.68
CA GLU A 165 -1.97 10.47 -1.23
C GLU A 165 -2.37 11.46 -2.31
N LEU A 166 -3.05 12.53 -1.90
CA LEU A 166 -3.51 13.61 -2.76
C LEU A 166 -2.72 14.87 -2.44
N TYR A 167 -2.16 15.50 -3.46
CA TYR A 167 -1.34 16.69 -3.33
C TYR A 167 -1.84 17.81 -4.22
N ASP A 168 -1.64 19.03 -3.74
CA ASP A 168 -1.56 20.18 -4.62
C ASP A 168 -0.27 20.07 -5.45
N SER A 169 -0.37 20.06 -6.77
CA SER A 169 0.80 19.77 -7.61
C SER A 169 1.81 20.91 -7.68
N GLU A 170 1.39 22.17 -7.44
CA GLU A 170 2.26 23.34 -7.51
C GLU A 170 3.09 23.49 -6.24
N THR A 171 2.42 23.39 -5.10
CA THR A 171 3.04 23.59 -3.79
C THR A 171 3.63 22.31 -3.20
N GLY A 172 3.19 21.15 -3.69
CA GLY A 172 3.53 19.85 -3.10
C GLY A 172 2.86 19.61 -1.74
N ALA A 173 1.89 20.43 -1.34
CA ALA A 173 1.19 20.27 -0.07
C ALA A 173 0.33 18.99 -0.08
N VAL A 174 0.45 18.15 0.95
CA VAL A 174 -0.45 17.00 1.15
C VAL A 174 -1.83 17.52 1.54
N LEU A 175 -2.84 17.17 0.74
CA LEU A 175 -4.23 17.55 0.94
C LEU A 175 -5.03 16.46 1.64
N ALA A 176 -4.79 15.20 1.28
CA ALA A 176 -5.50 14.07 1.86
C ALA A 176 -4.74 12.76 1.72
N ARG A 177 -5.08 11.82 2.60
CA ARG A 177 -4.68 10.41 2.55
C ARG A 177 -5.90 9.52 2.64
N VAL A 178 -5.93 8.46 1.84
CA VAL A 178 -7.02 7.50 1.80
C VAL A 178 -6.47 6.09 1.89
N VAL A 179 -7.15 5.24 2.66
CA VAL A 179 -6.95 3.79 2.68
C VAL A 179 -8.28 3.12 2.39
N ASP A 180 -8.26 2.14 1.51
CA ASP A 180 -9.38 1.24 1.26
C ASP A 180 -8.88 -0.21 1.12
N ARG A 181 -9.43 -1.12 1.91
CA ARG A 181 -9.02 -2.52 1.94
C ARG A 181 -10.02 -3.36 1.15
N ALA A 182 -9.58 -3.83 -0.01
CA ALA A 182 -10.31 -4.87 -0.72
C ALA A 182 -10.12 -6.20 0.02
N ARG A 183 -11.17 -6.59 0.76
CA ARG A 183 -11.32 -7.96 1.29
C ARG A 183 -12.33 -8.70 0.43
N ARG A 184 -12.07 -9.97 0.15
CA ARG A 184 -13.07 -10.85 -0.47
C ARG A 184 -14.32 -10.83 0.42
N ALA A 185 -15.45 -10.38 -0.11
CA ALA A 185 -16.74 -10.63 0.53
C ALA A 185 -16.94 -12.15 0.58
N THR A 186 -16.99 -12.73 1.76
CA THR A 186 -17.52 -14.09 1.92
C THR A 186 -18.97 -14.04 1.44
N PRO A 187 -19.42 -14.91 0.50
CA PRO A 187 -20.83 -14.98 0.20
C PRO A 187 -21.53 -15.33 1.52
N SER A 188 -22.47 -14.50 1.96
CA SER A 188 -23.40 -14.90 3.00
C SER A 188 -24.12 -16.16 2.53
N LEU A 189 -24.03 -17.22 3.33
CA LEU A 189 -24.68 -18.53 3.13
C LEU A 189 -26.18 -18.39 2.88
#